data_AF-A0AAF0U5G4-F1
#
_entry.id   AF-A0AAF0U5G4-F1
#
_cell.length_a   1.000
_cell.length_b   1.000
_cell.length_c   1.000
_cell.angle_alpha   90.00
_cell.angle_beta   90.00
_cell.angle_gamma   90.00
#
_symmetry.space_group_name_H-M   'P 1'
#
loop_
_entity.id
_entity.type
_entity.pdbx_description
1 polymer ?
#
loop_
_entity_poly.entity_id
_entity_poly.type
_entity_poly.pdbx_seq_one_letter_code
_entity_poly.pdbx_strand_id
1 'polypeptide(L)'
;MFKRENRMLKQRNNGQCIRMPVITMFFVLICVLVWVLCRETGEKSDSLSGLIKENLSSFSFSVKLDPTVEFRNGTDLIWQIPDSPKAILFLAHGCNGKAANFWDRSPKCPNCVGLPEERLIVLNALARRFAVLAVSSAGRCWSMEEERLIVKDIIEWWVVK
;
A
#
# COMPACT_ATOMS: atom_id res chain seq x y z
N MET A 1 35.21 -44.08 59.80
CA MET A 1 34.50 -44.81 60.87
C MET A 1 33.55 -43.85 61.55
N PHE A 2 32.24 -44.12 61.47
CA PHE A 2 31.13 -43.65 62.33
C PHE A 2 30.93 -42.13 62.58
N LYS A 3 29.74 -41.57 62.77
CA LYS A 3 28.31 -41.89 62.58
C LYS A 3 27.57 -40.76 63.31
N ARG A 4 26.49 -40.20 62.71
CA ARG A 4 25.32 -39.56 63.37
C ARG A 4 25.51 -38.33 64.27
N GLU A 5 24.57 -37.40 64.46
CA GLU A 5 23.30 -36.99 63.83
C GLU A 5 22.81 -35.77 64.66
N ASN A 6 21.82 -35.05 64.12
CA ASN A 6 20.80 -34.23 64.80
C ASN A 6 21.15 -32.79 65.21
N ARG A 7 20.47 -31.81 64.59
CA ARG A 7 19.16 -31.34 65.08
C ARG A 7 18.51 -30.34 64.12
N MET A 8 17.22 -30.57 63.95
CA MET A 8 16.24 -29.72 63.28
C MET A 8 16.26 -28.25 63.76
N LEU A 9 16.11 -27.33 62.81
CA LEU A 9 15.26 -26.16 63.00
C LEU A 9 14.23 -26.09 61.88
N LYS A 10 13.04 -26.52 62.28
CA LYS A 10 11.74 -26.40 61.63
C LYS A 10 11.46 -24.92 61.34
N GLN A 11 11.44 -24.51 60.08
CA GLN A 11 10.84 -23.24 59.68
C GLN A 11 9.61 -23.51 58.81
N ARG A 12 8.48 -23.17 59.42
CA ARG A 12 7.10 -23.32 58.96
C ARG A 12 6.84 -22.30 57.85
N ASN A 13 6.80 -22.74 56.59
CA ASN A 13 6.33 -21.90 55.48
C ASN A 13 4.84 -22.13 55.24
N ASN A 14 4.03 -21.24 55.81
CA ASN A 14 2.59 -21.16 55.59
C ASN A 14 2.32 -20.03 54.59
N GLY A 15 2.36 -20.34 53.29
CA GLY A 15 2.19 -19.33 52.23
C GLY A 15 1.86 -19.89 50.85
N GLN A 16 1.24 -21.08 50.77
CA GLN A 16 1.09 -21.81 49.50
C GLN A 16 -0.31 -21.80 48.86
N CYS A 17 -1.33 -21.15 49.43
CA CYS A 17 -2.71 -21.29 48.92
C CYS A 17 -3.28 -20.09 48.13
N ILE A 18 -2.65 -18.90 48.17
CA ILE A 18 -3.25 -17.67 47.61
C ILE A 18 -2.66 -17.29 46.23
N ARG A 19 -1.50 -17.83 45.84
CA ARG A 19 -0.77 -17.40 44.62
C ARG A 19 -1.26 -18.02 43.32
N MET A 20 -1.83 -19.23 43.36
CA MET A 20 -2.30 -19.94 42.16
C MET A 20 -3.61 -19.40 41.54
N PRO A 21 -4.66 -19.02 42.30
CA PRO A 21 -5.92 -18.56 41.70
C PRO A 21 -5.80 -17.19 41.03
N VAL A 22 -4.90 -16.32 41.49
CA VAL A 22 -4.69 -14.99 40.88
C VAL A 22 -4.04 -15.14 39.50
N ILE A 23 -3.02 -16.00 39.40
CA ILE A 23 -2.31 -16.24 38.14
C ILE A 23 -3.25 -16.84 37.10
N THR A 24 -4.08 -17.82 37.48
CA THR A 24 -5.05 -18.42 36.55
C THR A 24 -6.10 -17.41 36.08
N MET A 25 -6.57 -16.51 36.94
CA MET A 25 -7.49 -15.43 36.55
C MET A 25 -6.88 -14.46 35.54
N PHE A 26 -5.61 -14.07 35.72
CA PHE A 26 -4.90 -13.21 34.76
C PHE A 26 -4.72 -13.90 33.40
N PHE A 27 -4.38 -15.20 33.38
CA PHE A 27 -4.27 -15.94 32.12
C PHE A 27 -5.61 -16.02 31.37
N VAL A 28 -6.72 -16.26 32.07
CA VAL A 28 -8.06 -16.29 31.46
C VAL A 28 -8.42 -14.92 30.87
N LEU A 29 -8.17 -13.82 31.59
CA LEU A 29 -8.40 -12.46 31.11
C LEU A 29 -7.59 -12.14 29.85
N ILE A 30 -6.30 -12.50 29.83
CA ILE A 30 -5.43 -12.31 28.66
C ILE A 30 -5.95 -13.13 27.47
N CYS A 31 -6.33 -14.39 27.68
CA CYS A 31 -6.88 -15.23 26.60
C CYS A 31 -8.18 -14.66 26.03
N VAL A 32 -9.06 -14.11 26.87
CA VAL A 32 -10.31 -13.47 26.41
C VAL A 32 -10.02 -12.19 25.63
N LEU A 33 -9.09 -11.35 26.10
CA LEU A 33 -8.68 -10.14 25.37
C LEU A 33 -8.07 -10.47 24.02
N VAL A 34 -7.16 -11.45 23.96
CA VAL A 34 -6.58 -11.93 22.70
C VAL A 34 -7.67 -12.50 21.79
N TRP A 35 -8.63 -13.27 22.30
CA TRP A 35 -9.73 -13.80 21.51
C TRP A 35 -10.63 -12.70 20.93
N VAL A 36 -10.93 -11.66 21.71
CA VAL A 36 -11.70 -10.49 21.24
C VAL A 36 -10.94 -9.71 20.16
N LEU A 37 -9.64 -9.47 20.36
CA LEU A 37 -8.78 -8.76 19.39
C LEU A 37 -8.56 -9.59 18.10
N CYS A 38 -8.40 -10.91 18.23
CA CYS A 38 -8.27 -11.83 17.10
C CYS A 38 -9.58 -11.99 16.33
N ARG A 39 -10.74 -11.88 16.99
CA ARG A 39 -12.04 -11.93 16.31
C ARG A 39 -12.25 -10.73 15.39
N GLU A 40 -11.70 -9.57 15.72
CA GLU A 40 -11.79 -8.37 14.89
C GLU A 40 -10.87 -8.43 13.65
N THR A 41 -9.82 -9.27 13.70
CA THR A 41 -8.83 -9.43 12.61
C THR A 41 -9.05 -10.67 11.73
N GLY A 42 -9.80 -11.67 12.19
CA GLY A 42 -9.89 -12.99 11.55
C GLY A 42 -10.90 -13.17 10.39
N GLU A 43 -11.86 -12.27 10.19
CA GLU A 43 -12.93 -12.49 9.19
C GLU A 43 -12.81 -11.68 7.88
N LYS A 44 -11.80 -10.80 7.75
CA LYS A 44 -11.73 -9.86 6.60
C LYS A 44 -10.51 -9.98 5.69
N SER A 45 -9.45 -10.72 6.03
CA SER A 45 -8.24 -10.75 5.20
C SER A 45 -8.31 -11.76 4.06
N ASP A 46 -8.74 -12.99 4.32
CA ASP A 46 -8.48 -14.10 3.39
C ASP A 46 -9.53 -14.21 2.27
N SER A 47 -10.81 -13.98 2.58
CA SER A 47 -11.87 -13.97 1.56
C SER A 47 -11.83 -12.71 0.69
N LEU A 48 -11.49 -11.56 1.28
CA LEU A 48 -11.35 -10.28 0.57
C LEU A 48 -10.15 -10.30 -0.37
N SER A 49 -9.01 -10.87 0.06
CA SER A 49 -7.83 -11.01 -0.79
C SER A 49 -8.06 -11.96 -1.96
N GLY A 50 -8.78 -13.07 -1.74
CA GLY A 50 -9.18 -13.98 -2.81
C GLY A 50 -10.10 -13.33 -3.84
N LEU A 51 -11.15 -12.66 -3.37
CA LEU A 51 -12.11 -11.95 -4.25
C LEU A 51 -11.47 -10.77 -4.99
N ILE A 52 -10.57 -10.02 -4.34
CA ILE A 52 -9.78 -8.97 -5.00
C ILE A 52 -8.84 -9.56 -6.06
N LYS A 53 -8.19 -10.70 -5.78
CA LYS A 53 -7.24 -11.33 -6.70
C LYS A 53 -7.91 -11.86 -7.97
N GLU A 54 -9.08 -12.48 -7.85
CA GLU A 54 -9.86 -12.94 -9.01
C GLU A 54 -10.44 -11.78 -9.82
N ASN A 55 -10.89 -10.72 -9.16
CA ASN A 55 -11.45 -9.57 -9.86
C ASN A 55 -10.36 -8.74 -10.54
N LEU A 56 -9.21 -8.54 -9.87
CA LEU A 56 -8.05 -7.82 -10.41
C LEU A 56 -7.43 -8.53 -11.62
N SER A 57 -7.38 -9.87 -11.62
CA SER A 57 -6.95 -10.61 -12.81
C SER A 57 -7.93 -10.37 -13.96
N SER A 58 -9.24 -10.51 -13.74
CA SER A 58 -10.24 -10.27 -14.79
C SER A 58 -10.21 -8.83 -15.34
N PHE A 59 -10.00 -7.82 -14.49
CA PHE A 59 -9.92 -6.42 -14.90
C PHE A 59 -8.61 -6.09 -15.65
N SER A 60 -7.48 -6.67 -15.22
CA SER A 60 -6.18 -6.41 -15.84
C SER A 60 -6.05 -7.02 -17.24
N PHE A 61 -6.80 -8.08 -17.56
CA PHE A 61 -6.78 -8.68 -18.90
C PHE A 61 -7.46 -7.82 -19.99
N SER A 62 -8.30 -6.83 -19.64
CA SER A 62 -9.00 -6.02 -20.64
C SER A 62 -8.37 -4.65 -20.91
N VAL A 63 -7.53 -4.14 -20.01
CA VAL A 63 -6.97 -2.79 -20.16
C VAL A 63 -5.64 -2.85 -20.89
N LYS A 64 -5.61 -2.29 -22.11
CA LYS A 64 -4.37 -2.09 -22.85
C LYS A 64 -3.83 -0.69 -22.58
N LEU A 65 -2.57 -0.61 -22.14
CA LEU A 65 -1.85 0.65 -22.09
C LEU A 65 -1.48 1.09 -23.51
N ASP A 66 -1.96 2.26 -23.90
CA ASP A 66 -1.69 2.92 -25.17
C ASP A 66 -1.52 4.42 -24.91
N PRO A 67 -0.42 4.83 -24.25
CA PRO A 67 -0.26 6.20 -23.79
C PRO A 67 -0.02 7.18 -24.94
N THR A 68 -0.38 8.43 -24.70
CA THR A 68 0.13 9.59 -25.43
C THR A 68 1.25 10.23 -24.60
N VAL A 69 2.36 10.54 -25.25
CA VAL A 69 3.55 11.16 -24.64
C VAL A 69 3.72 12.55 -25.23
N GLU A 70 3.95 13.55 -24.38
CA GLU A 70 4.24 14.93 -24.79
C GLU A 70 5.24 15.57 -23.83
N PHE A 71 5.94 16.57 -24.35
CA PHE A 71 6.86 17.38 -23.58
C PHE A 71 6.37 18.82 -23.59
N ARG A 72 6.11 19.38 -22.41
CA ARG A 72 5.56 20.73 -22.25
C ARG A 72 6.14 21.38 -21.02
N ASN A 73 6.39 22.69 -21.09
CA ASN A 73 6.88 23.48 -19.96
C ASN A 73 8.13 22.87 -19.29
N GLY A 74 9.02 22.26 -20.10
CA GLY A 74 10.26 21.67 -19.60
C GLY A 74 10.12 20.29 -18.96
N THR A 75 8.94 19.64 -19.01
CA THR A 75 8.75 18.32 -18.41
C THR A 75 7.96 17.35 -19.30
N ASP A 76 8.17 16.05 -19.05
CA ASP A 76 7.44 14.95 -19.70
C ASP A 76 6.08 14.76 -19.03
N LEU A 77 5.02 14.70 -19.85
CA LEU A 77 3.70 14.25 -19.45
C LEU A 77 3.25 13.05 -20.30
N ILE A 78 2.59 12.09 -19.65
CA ILE A 78 2.11 10.87 -20.28
C ILE A 78 0.70 10.57 -19.79
N TRP A 79 -0.23 10.36 -20.72
CA TRP A 79 -1.64 10.17 -20.36
C TRP A 79 -2.35 9.17 -21.28
N GLN A 80 -3.47 8.66 -20.78
CA GLN A 80 -4.43 7.88 -21.56
C GLN A 80 -5.85 8.20 -21.08
N ILE A 81 -6.75 8.42 -22.03
CA ILE A 81 -8.16 8.70 -21.78
C ILE A 81 -8.96 7.47 -22.23
N PRO A 82 -9.68 6.77 -21.34
CA PRO A 82 -10.55 5.66 -21.72
C PRO A 82 -11.85 6.18 -22.33
N ASP A 83 -12.59 5.31 -23.02
CA ASP A 83 -13.93 5.65 -23.52
C ASP A 83 -14.89 6.01 -22.38
N SER A 84 -15.64 7.10 -22.55
CA SER A 84 -16.59 7.61 -21.53
C SER A 84 -15.96 7.78 -20.14
N PRO A 85 -14.97 8.68 -19.98
CA PRO A 85 -14.25 8.86 -18.72
C PRO A 85 -15.19 9.37 -17.61
N LYS A 86 -15.06 8.79 -16.41
CA LYS A 86 -15.89 9.11 -15.23
C LYS A 86 -15.21 10.10 -14.28
N ALA A 87 -13.89 10.14 -14.29
CA ALA A 87 -13.07 11.00 -13.45
C ALA A 87 -11.68 11.14 -14.06
N ILE A 88 -10.88 12.04 -13.48
CA ILE A 88 -9.48 12.25 -13.83
C ILE A 88 -8.61 11.86 -12.63
N LEU A 89 -7.54 11.12 -12.91
CA LEU A 89 -6.49 10.79 -11.95
C LEU A 89 -5.19 11.46 -12.39
N PHE A 90 -4.75 12.45 -11.63
CA PHE A 90 -3.43 13.02 -11.75
C PHE A 90 -2.42 12.21 -10.90
N LEU A 91 -1.28 11.86 -11.49
CA LEU A 91 -0.21 11.10 -10.86
C LEU A 91 1.08 11.92 -10.83
N ALA A 92 1.59 12.13 -9.61
CA ALA A 92 2.91 12.67 -9.34
C ALA A 92 3.80 11.57 -8.76
N HIS A 93 4.98 11.38 -9.31
CA HIS A 93 5.92 10.36 -8.84
C HIS A 93 6.61 10.77 -7.53
N GLY A 94 7.15 9.80 -6.79
CA GLY A 94 8.08 10.08 -5.69
C GLY A 94 9.47 10.50 -6.18
N CYS A 95 10.36 10.95 -5.29
CA CYS A 95 11.75 11.26 -5.65
C CYS A 95 12.44 10.11 -6.41
N ASN A 96 13.24 10.45 -7.42
CA ASN A 96 13.86 9.56 -8.41
C ASN A 96 12.89 8.86 -9.36
N GLY A 97 11.58 9.13 -9.25
CA GLY A 97 10.59 8.65 -10.19
C GLY A 97 10.52 9.50 -11.46
N LYS A 98 9.70 9.05 -12.41
CA LYS A 98 9.30 9.78 -13.63
C LYS A 98 7.89 9.36 -14.04
N ALA A 99 7.20 10.18 -14.84
CA ALA A 99 5.93 9.79 -15.47
C ALA A 99 6.06 8.47 -16.26
N ALA A 100 7.21 8.26 -16.90
CA ALA A 100 7.56 7.05 -17.64
C ALA A 100 7.51 5.74 -16.81
N ASN A 101 7.57 5.81 -15.49
CA ASN A 101 7.50 4.64 -14.61
C ASN A 101 6.09 4.03 -14.56
N PHE A 102 5.05 4.81 -14.84
CA PHE A 102 3.65 4.40 -14.76
C PHE A 102 3.15 3.63 -16.00
N TRP A 103 3.95 3.57 -17.06
CA TRP A 103 3.51 3.06 -18.36
C TRP A 103 4.48 2.02 -18.89
N ASP A 104 3.96 1.05 -19.64
CA ASP A 104 4.80 0.02 -20.26
C ASP A 104 5.55 0.56 -21.48
N ARG A 105 6.73 0.01 -21.72
CA ARG A 105 7.50 0.30 -22.93
C ARG A 105 6.70 -0.10 -24.17
N SER A 106 6.55 0.82 -25.12
CA SER A 106 5.84 0.60 -26.37
C SER A 106 6.45 1.43 -27.50
N PRO A 107 6.07 1.23 -28.77
CA PRO A 107 6.51 2.11 -29.86
C PRO A 107 6.14 3.58 -29.64
N LYS A 108 5.02 3.87 -28.95
CA LYS A 108 4.59 5.24 -28.61
C LYS A 108 5.32 5.81 -27.40
N CYS A 109 5.81 4.96 -26.50
CA CYS A 109 6.65 5.37 -25.38
C CYS A 109 7.89 4.47 -25.26
N PRO A 110 8.94 4.71 -26.07
CA PRO A 110 10.13 3.88 -26.07
C PRO A 110 10.95 4.00 -24.78
N ASN A 111 10.78 5.09 -24.03
CA ASN A 111 11.49 5.38 -22.79
C ASN A 111 10.68 5.03 -21.52
N CYS A 112 9.47 4.50 -21.69
CA CYS A 112 8.65 4.03 -20.58
C CYS A 112 9.25 2.76 -19.94
N VAL A 113 9.04 2.60 -18.63
CA VAL A 113 9.66 1.53 -17.81
C VAL A 113 8.62 0.54 -17.31
N GLY A 114 7.48 1.01 -16.79
CA GLY A 114 6.41 0.17 -16.27
C GLY A 114 6.77 -0.52 -14.96
N LEU A 115 7.10 0.27 -13.92
CA LEU A 115 7.37 -0.27 -12.60
C LEU A 115 6.13 -0.99 -12.03
N PRO A 116 6.28 -2.08 -11.27
CA PRO A 116 5.17 -2.94 -10.90
C PRO A 116 4.03 -2.20 -10.16
N GLU A 117 4.38 -1.38 -9.18
CA GLU A 117 3.45 -0.63 -8.35
C GLU A 117 2.83 0.54 -9.13
N GLU A 118 3.65 1.35 -9.78
CA GLU A 118 3.22 2.52 -10.55
C GLU A 118 2.31 2.11 -11.71
N ARG A 119 2.69 1.09 -12.50
CA ARG A 119 1.86 0.65 -13.63
C ARG A 119 0.52 0.08 -13.18
N LEU A 120 0.49 -0.58 -12.02
CA LEU A 120 -0.74 -1.16 -11.49
C LEU A 120 -1.77 -0.08 -11.14
N ILE A 121 -1.33 1.10 -10.69
CA ILE A 121 -2.21 2.25 -10.45
C ILE A 121 -2.92 2.66 -11.75
N VAL A 122 -2.18 2.79 -12.85
CA VAL A 122 -2.73 3.19 -14.16
C VAL A 122 -3.72 2.16 -14.68
N LEU A 123 -3.36 0.87 -14.65
CA LEU A 123 -4.22 -0.22 -15.09
C LEU A 123 -5.56 -0.23 -14.33
N ASN A 124 -5.52 -0.08 -13.00
CA ASN A 124 -6.73 -0.04 -12.18
C ASN A 124 -7.57 1.22 -12.43
N ALA A 125 -6.93 2.37 -12.63
CA ALA A 125 -7.62 3.62 -12.93
C ALA A 125 -8.35 3.54 -14.28
N LEU A 126 -7.68 3.06 -15.32
CA LEU A 126 -8.26 2.86 -16.65
C LEU A 126 -9.38 1.80 -16.62
N ALA A 127 -9.24 0.70 -15.87
CA ALA A 127 -10.31 -0.29 -15.70
C ALA A 127 -11.59 0.32 -15.09
N ARG A 128 -11.43 1.34 -14.24
CA ARG A 128 -12.52 2.11 -13.63
C ARG A 128 -13.02 3.26 -14.51
N ARG A 129 -12.50 3.39 -15.73
CA ARG A 129 -12.75 4.49 -16.69
C ARG A 129 -12.31 5.85 -16.17
N PHE A 130 -11.18 5.93 -15.48
CA PHE A 130 -10.57 7.21 -15.15
C PHE A 130 -9.57 7.60 -16.25
N ALA A 131 -9.62 8.84 -16.69
CA ALA A 131 -8.57 9.41 -17.53
C ALA A 131 -7.33 9.65 -16.65
N VAL A 132 -6.17 9.17 -17.07
CA VAL A 132 -4.95 9.20 -16.25
C VAL A 132 -3.95 10.15 -16.87
N LEU A 133 -3.45 11.10 -16.08
CA LEU A 133 -2.39 12.04 -16.45
C LEU A 133 -1.23 11.90 -15.46
N ALA A 134 -0.06 11.48 -15.95
CA ALA A 134 1.18 11.45 -15.18
C ALA A 134 2.11 12.56 -15.66
N VAL A 135 2.68 13.33 -14.74
CA VAL A 135 3.63 14.42 -15.03
C VAL A 135 4.93 14.15 -14.28
N SER A 136 6.07 14.39 -14.95
CA SER A 136 7.38 14.31 -14.30
C SER A 136 7.73 15.62 -13.60
N SER A 137 8.53 15.54 -12.53
CA SER A 137 9.29 16.70 -12.10
C SER A 137 10.37 17.02 -13.13
N ALA A 138 10.76 18.30 -13.24
CA ALA A 138 11.89 18.74 -14.06
C ALA A 138 13.23 18.13 -13.60
N GLY A 139 13.32 17.79 -12.31
CA GLY A 139 14.50 17.19 -11.69
C GLY A 139 14.30 15.76 -11.20
N ARG A 140 15.03 15.42 -10.14
CA ARG A 140 14.91 14.15 -9.41
C ARG A 140 13.68 14.13 -8.50
N CYS A 141 13.38 15.27 -7.89
CA CYS A 141 12.32 15.45 -6.91
C CYS A 141 11.57 16.74 -7.27
N TRP A 142 10.34 16.84 -6.78
CA TRP A 142 9.54 18.04 -6.90
C TRP A 142 10.08 19.20 -6.05
N SER A 143 9.88 20.40 -6.56
CA SER A 143 10.08 21.70 -5.95
C SER A 143 8.72 22.40 -5.89
N MET A 144 8.30 22.82 -4.70
CA MET A 144 6.92 23.31 -4.49
C MET A 144 6.65 24.69 -5.10
N GLU A 145 7.69 25.46 -5.41
CA GLU A 145 7.55 26.84 -5.86
C GLU A 145 7.27 26.90 -7.37
N GLU A 146 8.25 26.50 -8.17
CA GLU A 146 8.17 26.59 -9.63
C GLU A 146 7.26 25.52 -10.24
N GLU A 147 7.44 24.25 -9.83
CA GLU A 147 6.74 23.14 -10.48
C GLU A 147 5.25 23.09 -10.14
N ARG A 148 4.83 23.68 -9.02
CA ARG A 148 3.40 23.80 -8.71
C ARG A 148 2.66 24.61 -9.77
N LEU A 149 3.25 25.71 -10.23
CA LEU A 149 2.64 26.56 -11.26
C LEU A 149 2.65 25.85 -12.62
N ILE A 150 3.75 25.18 -12.95
CA ILE A 150 3.88 24.40 -14.19
C ILE A 150 2.85 23.27 -14.24
N VAL A 151 2.73 22.48 -13.17
CA VAL A 151 1.76 21.37 -13.10
C VAL A 151 0.33 21.89 -13.15
N LYS A 152 0.04 23.02 -12.50
CA LYS A 152 -1.28 23.66 -12.60
C LYS A 152 -1.62 24.04 -14.04
N ASP A 153 -0.71 24.72 -14.75
CA ASP A 153 -0.89 25.09 -16.17
C ASP A 153 -1.11 23.86 -17.05
N ILE A 154 -0.32 22.79 -16.85
CA ILE A 154 -0.46 21.53 -17.58
C ILE A 154 -1.84 20.93 -17.36
N ILE A 155 -2.31 20.86 -16.11
CA ILE A 155 -3.63 20.31 -15.79
C ILE A 155 -4.73 21.16 -16.44
N GLU A 156 -4.71 22.49 -16.26
CA GLU A 156 -5.71 23.41 -16.82
C GLU A 156 -5.77 23.33 -18.35
N TRP A 157 -4.62 23.19 -19.02
CA TRP A 157 -4.57 22.95 -20.46
C TRP A 157 -5.13 21.57 -20.84
N TRP A 158 -4.77 20.53 -20.09
CA TRP A 158 -5.11 19.15 -20.43
C TRP A 158 -6.60 18.84 -20.25
N VAL A 159 -7.27 19.40 -19.24
CA VAL A 159 -8.72 19.17 -19.02
C VAL A 159 -9.63 19.74 -20.11
N VAL A 160 -9.13 20.70 -20.90
CA VAL A 160 -9.93 21.35 -21.97
C VAL A 160 -9.81 20.58 -23.30
N LYS A 161 -8.95 19.57 -23.36
CA LYS A 161 -8.68 18.75 -24.55
C LYS A 161 -9.71 17.65 -24.75
#